data_AF-A0A350IY72-F1
#
_entry.id   AF-A0A350IY72-F1
#
_cell.length_a   1.000
_cell.length_b   1.000
_cell.length_c   1.000
_cell.angle_alpha   90.00
_cell.angle_beta   90.00
_cell.angle_gamma   90.00
#
_symmetry.space_group_name_H-M   'P 1'
#
loop_
_entity.id
_entity.type
_entity.pdbx_description
1 polymer ?
#
loop_
_entity_poly.entity_id
_entity_poly.type
_entity_poly.pdbx_seq_one_letter_code
_entity_poly.pdbx_strand_id
1 'polypeptide(L)' 'LDAYSPLKILARGYSVMTKDTVPVKDSTVLKKGDNVSIRLSKGSAEAEITEVIHGTENEI' A
#
# COMPACT_ATOMS: atom_id res chain seq x y z
N LEU A 1 15.60 9.74 16.23
CA LEU A 1 14.32 9.35 15.60
C LEU A 1 14.66 8.93 14.18
N ASP A 2 15.24 7.75 14.08
CA ASP A 2 15.87 7.26 12.87
C ASP A 2 14.81 6.98 11.81
N ALA A 3 14.86 7.76 10.73
CA ALA A 3 14.17 7.45 9.50
C ALA A 3 14.72 6.11 9.00
N TYR A 4 14.05 5.02 9.37
CA TYR A 4 14.30 3.71 8.78
C TYR A 4 14.01 3.85 7.28
N SER A 5 15.08 4.01 6.52
CA SER A 5 15.05 4.28 5.08
C SER A 5 14.01 3.38 4.40
N PRO A 6 13.03 3.93 3.64
CA PRO A 6 11.98 3.17 2.95
C PRO A 6 12.53 2.00 2.11
N LEU A 7 13.79 2.10 1.67
CA LEU A 7 14.52 1.06 0.96
C LEU A 7 14.75 -0.21 1.81
N LYS A 8 15.01 -0.08 3.12
CA LYS A 8 15.13 -1.25 4.02
C LYS A 8 13.79 -1.96 4.23
N ILE A 9 12.67 -1.24 4.11
CA ILE A 9 11.33 -1.81 4.22
C ILE A 9 11.02 -2.61 2.95
N LEU A 10 11.27 -2.06 1.76
CA LEU A 10 11.13 -2.81 0.50
C LEU A 10 12.00 -4.09 0.47
N ALA A 11 13.21 -4.05 1.04
CA ALA A 11 14.10 -5.21 1.11
C ALA A 11 13.60 -6.35 2.03
N ARG A 12 12.65 -6.06 2.94
CA ARG A 12 12.02 -7.06 3.82
C ARG A 12 10.83 -7.78 3.15
N GLY A 13 10.56 -7.49 1.88
CA GLY A 13 9.43 -8.06 1.14
C GLY A 13 8.14 -7.25 1.23
N TYR A 14 8.19 -6.04 1.79
CA TYR A 14 7.05 -5.12 1.75
C TYR A 14 6.93 -4.48 0.36
N SER A 15 5.70 -4.18 -0.04
CA SER A 15 5.37 -3.45 -1.26
C SER A 15 4.79 -2.09 -0.92
N VAL A 16 4.90 -1.13 -1.84
CA VAL A 16 4.23 0.17 -1.72
C VAL A 16 3.12 0.23 -2.75
N MET A 17 1.88 0.37 -2.27
CA MET A 17 0.71 0.57 -3.13
C MET A 17 0.47 2.07 -3.32
N THR A 18 0.20 2.47 -4.55
CA THR A 18 -0.21 3.83 -4.91
C THR A 18 -1.51 3.79 -5.70
N LYS A 19 -2.41 4.73 -5.41
CA LYS A 19 -3.60 5.01 -6.20
C LYS A 19 -3.42 6.41 -6.79
N ASP A 20 -3.50 6.53 -8.11
CA ASP A 20 -3.29 7.82 -8.82
C ASP A 20 -2.01 8.54 -8.37
N THR A 21 -0.89 7.81 -8.24
CA THR A 21 0.43 8.26 -7.72
C THR A 21 0.51 8.63 -6.23
N VAL A 22 -0.59 8.56 -5.48
CA VAL A 22 -0.62 8.81 -4.04
C VAL A 22 -0.45 7.49 -3.27
N PRO A 23 0.51 7.37 -2.33
CA PRO A 23 0.66 6.19 -1.49
C PRO A 23 -0.59 5.93 -0.64
N VAL A 24 -1.10 4.71 -0.73
CA VAL A 24 -2.24 4.26 0.07
C VAL A 24 -1.73 3.88 1.46
N LYS A 25 -2.20 4.59 2.49
CA LYS A 25 -1.84 4.33 3.89
C LYS A 25 -2.96 3.70 4.70
N ASP A 26 -4.20 3.87 4.23
CA ASP A 26 -5.39 3.45 4.94
C ASP A 26 -6.39 2.81 3.97
N SER A 27 -7.15 1.82 4.44
CA SER A 27 -8.18 1.15 3.64
C SER A 27 -9.35 2.07 3.27
N THR A 28 -9.60 3.13 4.04
CA THR A 28 -10.70 4.10 3.83
C THR A 28 -10.60 4.88 2.53
N VAL A 29 -9.39 5.00 1.96
CA VAL A 29 -9.18 5.66 0.66
C VAL A 29 -9.31 4.72 -0.54
N LEU A 30 -9.49 3.42 -0.29
CA LEU A 30 -9.71 2.39 -1.30
C LEU A 30 -11.20 2.08 -1.47
N LYS A 31 -11.58 1.75 -2.70
CA LYS A 31 -12.90 1.26 -3.07
C LYS A 31 -12.77 0.09 -4.02
N LYS A 32 -13.78 -0.79 -4.02
CA LYS A 32 -13.88 -1.86 -5.01
C LYS A 32 -13.93 -1.25 -6.42
N GLY A 33 -13.14 -1.80 -7.33
CA GLY A 33 -12.96 -1.33 -8.70
C GLY A 33 -11.86 -0.29 -8.88
N ASP A 34 -11.19 0.15 -7.80
CA ASP A 34 -10.04 1.05 -7.94
C ASP A 34 -8.86 0.33 -8.59
N ASN A 35 -8.18 1.01 -9.52
CA ASN A 35 -6.90 0.59 -10.05
C ASN A 35 -5.76 1.13 -9.18
N VAL A 36 -4.82 0.27 -8.84
CA VAL A 36 -3.67 0.60 -8.01
C VAL A 36 -2.38 0.07 -8.63
N SER A 37 -1.31 0.83 -8.45
CA SER A 37 0.04 0.44 -8.85
C SER A 37 0.82 0.00 -7.62
N ILE A 38 1.31 -1.24 -7.64
CA ILE A 38 2.07 -1.88 -6.58
C ILE A 38 3.53 -1.89 -6.97
N ARG A 39 4.37 -1.21 -6.20
CA ARG A 39 5.81 -1.19 -6.38
C ARG A 39 6.47 -2.21 -5.45
N LEU A 40 7.27 -3.10 -6.05
CA LEU A 40 8.04 -4.11 -5.35
C LEU A 40 9.52 -3.70 -5.27
N SER A 41 10.33 -4.48 -4.57
CA SER A 41 11.79 -4.31 -4.55
C SER A 41 12.41 -4.38 -5.96
N LYS A 42 11.78 -5.14 -6.86
CA LYS A 42 12.14 -5.23 -8.28
C LYS A 42 10.87 -5.29 -9.12
N GLY A 43 10.65 -4.28 -9.95
CA GLY A 43 9.49 -4.17 -10.82
C GLY A 43 8.24 -3.58 -10.15
N SER A 44 7.15 -3.59 -10.90
CA SER A 44 5.84 -3.07 -10.51
C SER A 44 4.72 -3.90 -11.12
N ALA A 45 3.55 -3.90 -10.49
CA ALA A 45 2.34 -4.55 -10.98
C ALA A 45 1.16 -3.59 -10.88
N GLU A 46 0.26 -3.63 -11.86
CA GLU A 46 -1.04 -2.96 -11.80
C GLU A 46 -2.09 -3.97 -11.33
N ALA A 47 -2.99 -3.55 -10.44
CA ALA A 47 -4.03 -4.40 -9.87
C ALA A 47 -5.33 -3.63 -9.68
N GLU A 48 -6.45 -4.36 -9.71
CA GLU A 48 -7.78 -3.84 -9.38
C GLU A 48 -8.20 -4.33 -7.98
N ILE A 49 -8.77 -3.44 -7.19
CA ILE A 49 -9.32 -3.78 -5.87
C ILE A 49 -10.64 -4.53 -6.03
N THR A 50 -10.66 -5.81 -5.68
CA THR A 50 -11.89 -6.64 -5.75
C THR A 50 -12.76 -6.56 -4.51
N GLU A 51 -12.16 -6.27 -3.36
CA GLU A 51 -12.81 -6.16 -2.06
C GLU A 51 -11.95 -5.30 -1.12
N VAL A 52 -12.60 -4.51 -0.26
CA VAL A 52 -11.93 -3.71 0.77
C VAL A 52 -12.40 -4.20 2.13
N ILE A 53 -11.46 -4.65 2.96
CA ILE A 53 -11.71 -5.02 4.34
C ILE A 53 -11.21 -3.86 5.21
N HIS A 54 -12.13 -3.10 5.78
CA HIS A 54 -11.78 -2.02 6.69
C HIS A 54 -11.35 -2.60 8.04
N GLY A 55 -10.13 -2.26 8.47
CA GLY A 55 -9.70 -2.53 9.83
C GLY A 55 -10.43 -1.58 10.79
N THR A 56 -11.07 -2.12 11.81
CA THR A 56 -11.52 -1.32 12.95
C THR A 56 -10.29 -0.99 13.80
N GLU A 57 -10.02 0.30 14.02
CA GLU A 57 -9.05 0.73 15.01
C GLU A 57 -9.49 0.22 16.39
N ASN A 58 -8.81 -0.80 16.91
CA ASN A 58 -8.81 -1.01 18.36
C ASN A 58 -7.86 0.03 18.94
N GLU A 59 -8.43 1.11 19.49
CA GLU A 59 -7.73 2.03 20.36
C GLU A 59 -7.08 1.23 21.51
N ILE A 60 -5.75 1.32 21.60
CA ILE A 60 -4.94 0.87 22.74
C ILE A 60 -4.85 2.00 23.77
#